data_AF-A0A3N5IG80-F1
#
_entry.id   AF-A0A3N5IG80-F1
#
_cell.length_a   1.000
_cell.length_b   1.000
_cell.length_c   1.000
_cell.angle_alpha   90.00
_cell.angle_beta   90.00
_cell.angle_gamma   90.00
#
_symmetry.space_group_name_H-M   'P 1'
#
loop_
_entity.id
_entity.type
_entity.pdbx_description
1 polymer ?
#
loop_
_entity_poly.entity_id
_entity_poly.type
_entity_poly.pdbx_seq_one_letter_code
_entity_poly.pdbx_strand_id
1 'polypeptide(L)'
;MHVTTPVPSLTEVDAICGQAEPVGRNLRITQAYHGLSAGVAARTGQAANWCTFATWASKQAGQTIRRQDLARTIEAGLGGVEEIGAAITRLGEILRAVGRVVDRSILVATVRDAASPVRAAERASEAVARGNVKVFEEIGRAFARFVAGLDEVGDAGARVADGLRPGPPPDGQDLLRAAFAGYGRAIAAGGRRECAEQLLLANLRIGLHEQTRLQPEIARALDAPVAHPREVKARLLARLFPDASPLVRRLGDDGGPLDEVVQRLVEGARRRVRRILTE
;
A
#
# COMPACT_ATOMS: atom_id res chain seq x y z
N MET A 1 -19.05 -7.82 -27.76
CA MET A 1 -19.80 -6.80 -27.01
C MET A 1 -18.83 -6.14 -26.05
N HIS A 2 -18.24 -5.00 -26.40
CA HIS A 2 -17.36 -4.27 -25.49
C HIS A 2 -18.25 -3.63 -24.42
N VAL A 3 -18.20 -4.14 -23.19
CA VAL A 3 -18.82 -3.48 -22.05
C VAL A 3 -18.04 -2.18 -21.83
N THR A 4 -18.60 -1.06 -22.28
CA THR A 4 -18.10 0.26 -21.94
C THR A 4 -18.32 0.46 -20.45
N THR A 5 -17.23 0.48 -19.69
CA THR A 5 -17.31 0.78 -18.26
C THR A 5 -17.62 2.28 -18.13
N PRO A 6 -18.72 2.66 -17.46
CA PRO A 6 -19.09 4.06 -17.33
C PRO A 6 -18.04 4.83 -16.52
N VAL A 7 -17.93 6.13 -16.81
CA VAL A 7 -17.12 7.05 -16.01
C VAL A 7 -17.76 7.16 -14.62
N PRO A 8 -17.00 6.99 -13.53
CA PRO A 8 -17.54 7.08 -12.18
C PRO A 8 -17.88 8.54 -11.82
N SER A 9 -19.07 8.73 -11.26
CA SER A 9 -19.47 9.97 -10.60
C SER A 9 -18.72 10.19 -9.27
N LEU A 10 -18.77 11.41 -8.72
CA LEU A 10 -18.15 11.69 -7.41
C LEU A 10 -18.77 10.87 -6.29
N THR A 11 -20.09 10.66 -6.32
CA THR A 11 -20.79 9.81 -5.36
C THR A 11 -20.31 8.36 -5.45
N GLU A 12 -20.04 7.85 -6.66
CA GLU A 12 -19.48 6.51 -6.82
C GLU A 12 -18.03 6.43 -6.35
N VAL A 13 -17.21 7.46 -6.58
CA VAL A 13 -15.85 7.54 -6.01
C VAL A 13 -15.90 7.46 -4.48
N ASP A 14 -16.78 8.24 -3.84
CA ASP A 14 -16.98 8.21 -2.39
C ASP A 14 -17.43 6.83 -1.90
N ALA A 15 -18.40 6.21 -2.59
CA ALA A 15 -18.87 4.87 -2.25
C ALA A 15 -17.79 3.78 -2.42
N ILE A 16 -16.90 3.92 -3.41
CA ILE A 16 -15.77 3.00 -3.60
C ILE A 16 -14.77 3.16 -2.46
N CYS A 17 -14.36 4.39 -2.14
CA CYS A 17 -13.40 4.65 -1.06
C CYS A 17 -13.91 4.18 0.31
N GLY A 18 -15.22 4.32 0.57
CA GLY A 18 -15.86 3.87 1.82
C GLY A 18 -16.10 2.36 1.94
N GLN A 19 -15.90 1.57 0.88
CA GLN A 19 -16.15 0.13 0.93
C GLN A 19 -15.13 -0.59 1.81
N ALA A 20 -15.57 -1.32 2.85
CA ALA A 20 -14.63 -1.96 3.80
C ALA A 20 -13.83 -3.12 3.19
N GLU A 21 -14.48 -3.97 2.39
CA GLU A 21 -13.86 -5.19 1.84
C GLU A 21 -12.82 -4.84 0.75
N PRO A 22 -11.52 -5.15 0.95
CA PRO A 22 -10.44 -4.59 0.16
C PRO A 22 -10.32 -5.17 -1.26
N VAL A 23 -10.69 -6.43 -1.49
CA VAL A 23 -10.57 -7.08 -2.81
C VAL A 23 -11.58 -6.48 -3.78
N GLY A 24 -12.85 -6.44 -3.39
CA GLY A 24 -13.94 -5.83 -4.13
C GLY A 24 -13.74 -4.33 -4.30
N ARG A 25 -13.23 -3.64 -3.27
CA ARG A 25 -12.87 -2.22 -3.40
C ARG A 25 -11.79 -2.01 -4.46
N ASN A 26 -10.70 -2.79 -4.44
CA ASN A 26 -9.64 -2.70 -5.46
C ASN A 26 -10.17 -3.00 -6.88
N LEU A 27 -11.07 -3.98 -7.03
CA LEU A 27 -11.69 -4.26 -8.32
C LEU A 27 -12.47 -3.03 -8.84
N ARG A 28 -13.28 -2.40 -7.99
CA ARG A 28 -14.03 -1.19 -8.36
C ARG A 28 -13.13 0.00 -8.64
N ILE A 29 -12.04 0.20 -7.88
CA ILE A 29 -11.00 1.21 -8.17
C ILE A 29 -10.39 0.97 -9.57
N THR A 30 -10.05 -0.28 -9.87
CA THR A 30 -9.46 -0.66 -11.17
C THR A 30 -10.41 -0.37 -12.32
N GLN A 31 -11.69 -0.71 -12.17
CA GLN A 31 -12.74 -0.42 -13.15
C GLN A 31 -13.01 1.07 -13.30
N ALA A 32 -13.03 1.82 -12.19
CA ALA A 32 -13.20 3.26 -12.17
C ALA A 32 -12.08 3.96 -12.95
N TYR A 33 -10.81 3.59 -12.71
CA TYR A 33 -9.70 4.10 -13.51
C TYR A 33 -9.83 3.77 -15.00
N HIS A 34 -10.33 2.58 -15.35
CA HIS A 34 -10.57 2.24 -16.74
C HIS A 34 -11.64 3.16 -17.38
N GLY A 35 -12.75 3.40 -16.68
CA GLY A 35 -13.79 4.33 -17.13
C GLY A 35 -13.27 5.77 -17.28
N LEU A 36 -12.53 6.27 -16.28
CA LEU A 36 -11.88 7.58 -16.33
C LEU A 36 -10.89 7.71 -17.50
N SER A 37 -10.09 6.66 -17.72
CA SER A 37 -9.14 6.60 -18.84
C SER A 37 -9.85 6.70 -20.18
N ALA A 38 -10.99 6.01 -20.33
CA ALA A 38 -11.80 6.07 -21.55
C ALA A 38 -12.43 7.45 -21.74
N GLY A 39 -12.94 8.07 -20.67
CA GLY A 39 -13.52 9.41 -20.70
C GLY A 39 -12.53 10.49 -21.17
N VAL A 40 -11.29 10.43 -20.70
CA VAL A 40 -10.22 11.33 -21.18
C VAL A 40 -9.87 11.02 -22.64
N ALA A 41 -9.68 9.74 -22.99
CA ALA A 41 -9.30 9.32 -24.34
C ALA A 41 -10.35 9.70 -25.40
N ALA A 42 -11.64 9.79 -25.03
CA ALA A 42 -12.69 10.27 -25.92
C ALA A 42 -12.45 11.71 -26.42
N ARG A 43 -11.68 12.52 -25.68
CA ARG A 43 -11.37 13.92 -26.02
C ARG A 43 -9.96 14.12 -26.55
N THR A 44 -9.03 13.24 -26.20
CA THR A 44 -7.61 13.38 -26.59
C THR A 44 -7.17 12.39 -27.68
N GLY A 45 -8.05 11.45 -28.07
CA GLY A 45 -7.70 10.31 -28.91
C GLY A 45 -7.02 9.18 -28.12
N GLN A 46 -6.55 8.16 -28.84
CA GLN A 46 -5.96 6.93 -28.27
C GLN A 46 -4.52 7.12 -27.73
N ALA A 47 -4.33 8.12 -26.88
CA ALA A 47 -3.08 8.34 -26.15
C ALA A 47 -3.25 7.91 -24.69
N ALA A 48 -2.21 7.28 -24.12
CA ALA A 48 -2.22 6.89 -22.71
C ALA A 48 -2.27 8.14 -21.81
N ASN A 49 -3.25 8.18 -20.93
CA ASN A 49 -3.36 9.17 -19.86
C ASN A 49 -3.05 8.50 -18.51
N TRP A 50 -3.03 9.29 -17.43
CA TRP A 50 -2.66 8.80 -16.11
C TRP A 50 -3.55 7.64 -15.67
N CYS A 51 -4.85 7.73 -15.93
CA CYS A 51 -5.80 6.67 -15.58
C CYS A 51 -5.53 5.36 -16.33
N THR A 52 -4.89 5.40 -17.50
CA THR A 52 -4.40 4.20 -18.20
C THR A 52 -3.35 3.47 -17.36
N PHE A 53 -2.34 4.19 -16.86
CA PHE A 53 -1.30 3.62 -16.00
C PHE A 53 -1.85 3.19 -14.65
N ALA A 54 -2.74 4.00 -14.06
CA ALA A 54 -3.37 3.69 -12.78
C ALA A 54 -4.27 2.45 -12.85
N THR A 55 -4.92 2.18 -13.99
CA THR A 55 -5.67 0.93 -14.21
C THR A 55 -4.75 -0.27 -14.11
N TRP A 56 -3.58 -0.22 -14.78
CA TRP A 56 -2.60 -1.31 -14.73
C TRP A 56 -2.02 -1.46 -13.31
N ALA A 57 -1.60 -0.35 -12.69
CA ALA A 57 -1.01 -0.35 -11.36
C ALA A 57 -1.99 -0.88 -10.29
N SER A 58 -3.26 -0.47 -10.34
CA SER A 58 -4.31 -0.96 -9.43
C SER A 58 -4.58 -2.45 -9.64
N LYS A 59 -4.51 -2.96 -10.89
CA LYS A 59 -4.61 -4.39 -11.17
C LYS A 59 -3.44 -5.18 -10.57
N GLN A 60 -2.21 -4.66 -10.64
CA GLN A 60 -1.03 -5.26 -10.01
C GLN A 60 -1.17 -5.24 -8.48
N ALA A 61 -1.53 -4.10 -7.88
CA ALA A 61 -1.82 -4.01 -6.45
C ALA A 61 -2.88 -5.04 -6.01
N GLY A 62 -3.87 -5.30 -6.86
CA GLY A 62 -4.88 -6.33 -6.62
C GLY A 62 -4.31 -7.73 -6.42
N GLN A 63 -3.19 -8.10 -7.06
CA GLN A 63 -2.56 -9.42 -6.88
C GLN A 63 -2.05 -9.57 -5.44
N THR A 64 -1.40 -8.54 -4.91
CA THR A 64 -0.93 -8.48 -3.52
C THR A 64 -2.09 -8.43 -2.53
N ILE A 65 -3.13 -7.64 -2.82
CA ILE A 65 -4.33 -7.58 -1.97
C ILE A 65 -4.99 -8.96 -1.87
N ARG A 66 -5.05 -9.71 -2.97
CA ARG A 66 -5.56 -11.10 -3.00
C ARG A 66 -4.55 -12.14 -2.51
N ARG A 67 -3.33 -11.73 -2.13
CA ARG A 67 -2.22 -12.59 -1.65
C ARG A 67 -1.76 -13.65 -2.67
N GLN A 68 -1.91 -13.37 -3.96
CA GLN A 68 -1.65 -14.32 -5.04
C GLN A 68 -0.15 -14.50 -5.36
N ASP A 69 0.63 -13.47 -5.06
CA ASP A 69 2.07 -13.30 -5.30
C ASP A 69 2.92 -13.60 -4.05
N LEU A 70 2.38 -13.34 -2.85
CA LEU A 70 3.19 -13.16 -1.65
C LEU A 70 3.38 -14.42 -0.80
N ALA A 71 2.40 -15.33 -0.74
CA ALA A 71 2.49 -16.50 0.15
C ALA A 71 3.65 -17.43 -0.23
N ARG A 72 3.75 -17.82 -1.51
CA ARG A 72 4.79 -18.76 -1.98
C ARG A 72 6.20 -18.16 -1.91
N THR A 73 6.34 -16.88 -2.23
CA THR A 73 7.63 -16.16 -2.24
C THR A 73 8.14 -15.92 -0.82
N ILE A 74 7.25 -15.58 0.13
CA ILE A 74 7.63 -15.41 1.54
C ILE A 74 7.85 -16.76 2.23
N GLU A 75 7.08 -17.80 1.92
CA GLU A 75 7.29 -19.16 2.42
C GLU A 75 8.67 -19.71 2.04
N ALA A 76 9.09 -19.53 0.79
CA ALA A 76 10.43 -19.94 0.32
C ALA A 76 11.57 -19.13 0.99
N GLY A 77 11.31 -17.88 1.37
CA GLY A 77 12.31 -16.94 1.88
C GLY A 77 12.54 -16.96 3.39
N LEU A 78 11.51 -17.26 4.19
CA LEU A 78 11.56 -17.27 5.66
C LEU A 78 11.91 -18.65 6.26
N GLY A 79 11.97 -19.71 5.45
CA GLY A 79 12.25 -21.08 5.88
C GLY A 79 13.66 -21.38 6.43
N GLY A 80 14.53 -20.38 6.58
CA GLY A 80 15.94 -20.57 6.95
C GLY A 80 16.59 -19.40 7.65
N VAL A 81 15.81 -18.57 8.36
CA VAL A 81 16.36 -17.42 9.11
C VAL A 81 17.15 -17.94 10.31
N GLU A 82 18.49 -17.79 10.32
CA GLU A 82 19.35 -18.16 11.45
C GLU A 82 18.89 -17.51 12.76
N GLU A 83 18.34 -16.30 12.67
CA GLU A 83 17.79 -15.55 13.79
C GLU A 83 16.59 -16.27 14.45
N ILE A 84 15.85 -17.15 13.75
CA ILE A 84 14.80 -17.98 14.37
C ILE A 84 15.43 -18.98 15.35
N GLY A 85 16.50 -19.66 14.95
CA GLY A 85 17.22 -20.62 15.81
C GLY A 85 17.86 -19.95 17.03
N ALA A 86 18.47 -18.79 16.82
CA ALA A 86 19.02 -17.97 17.90
C ALA A 86 17.94 -17.48 18.87
N ALA A 87 16.79 -17.01 18.34
CA ALA A 87 15.66 -16.56 19.15
C ALA A 87 15.08 -17.70 20.01
N ILE A 88 14.90 -18.90 19.44
CA ILE A 88 14.44 -20.10 20.18
C ILE A 88 15.42 -20.40 21.33
N THR A 89 16.72 -20.43 21.06
CA THR A 89 17.73 -20.74 22.08
C THR A 89 17.70 -19.73 23.23
N ARG A 90 17.76 -18.44 22.89
CA ARG A 90 17.80 -17.37 23.89
C ARG A 90 16.50 -17.25 24.68
N LEU A 91 15.35 -17.43 24.04
CA LEU A 91 14.06 -17.43 24.73
C LEU A 91 13.97 -18.60 25.73
N GLY A 92 14.51 -19.77 25.39
CA GLY A 92 14.61 -20.89 26.33
C GLY A 92 15.50 -20.61 27.54
N GLU A 93 16.60 -19.87 27.36
CA GLU A 93 17.44 -19.40 28.47
C GLU A 93 16.70 -18.41 29.39
N ILE A 94 16.01 -17.42 28.80
CA ILE A 94 15.24 -16.42 29.56
C ILE A 94 14.15 -17.11 30.38
N LEU A 95 13.40 -18.06 29.77
CA LEU A 95 12.34 -18.80 30.46
C LEU A 95 12.88 -19.64 31.62
N ARG A 96 14.01 -20.34 31.42
CA ARG A 96 14.66 -21.11 32.50
C ARG A 96 15.15 -20.21 33.63
N ALA A 97 15.72 -19.04 33.32
CA ALA A 97 16.19 -18.09 34.31
C ALA A 97 15.07 -17.55 35.21
N VAL A 98 13.82 -17.54 34.73
CA VAL A 98 12.64 -17.17 35.52
C VAL A 98 11.89 -18.36 36.09
N GLY A 99 12.50 -19.56 36.10
CA GLY A 99 11.94 -20.77 36.67
C GLY A 99 10.82 -21.42 35.85
N ARG A 100 10.66 -21.04 34.57
CA ARG A 100 9.62 -21.58 33.70
C ARG A 100 10.21 -22.56 32.68
N VAL A 101 9.78 -23.81 32.76
CA VAL A 101 10.12 -24.84 31.77
C VAL A 101 9.00 -24.89 30.74
N VAL A 102 9.34 -24.59 29.49
CA VAL A 102 8.42 -24.68 28.34
C VAL A 102 8.99 -25.71 27.38
N ASP A 103 8.12 -26.57 26.86
CA ASP A 103 8.52 -27.56 25.86
C ASP A 103 9.09 -26.87 24.60
N ARG A 104 10.19 -27.44 24.08
CA ARG A 104 10.90 -26.86 22.93
C ARG A 104 10.01 -26.78 21.69
N SER A 105 9.09 -27.73 21.48
CA SER A 105 8.17 -27.71 20.35
C SER A 105 7.20 -26.52 20.42
N ILE A 106 6.73 -26.17 21.63
CA ILE A 106 5.89 -25.00 21.87
C ILE A 106 6.67 -23.72 21.57
N LEU A 107 7.92 -23.65 22.01
CA LEU A 107 8.82 -22.51 21.76
C LEU A 107 9.04 -22.29 20.25
N VAL A 108 9.35 -23.39 19.54
CA VAL A 108 9.53 -23.40 18.08
C VAL A 108 8.25 -22.95 17.37
N ALA A 109 7.10 -23.52 17.73
CA ALA A 109 5.81 -23.17 17.14
C ALA A 109 5.47 -21.69 17.36
N THR A 110 5.78 -21.16 18.54
CA THR A 110 5.49 -19.78 18.93
C THR A 110 6.36 -18.77 18.16
N VAL A 111 7.67 -19.02 18.04
CA VAL A 111 8.57 -18.17 17.26
C VAL A 111 8.24 -18.23 15.76
N ARG A 112 7.90 -19.43 15.25
CA ARG A 112 7.49 -19.60 13.83
C ARG A 112 6.17 -18.91 13.50
N ASP A 113 5.16 -18.95 14.38
CA ASP A 113 3.92 -18.20 14.17
C ASP A 113 4.16 -16.69 14.13
N ALA A 114 5.03 -16.18 15.02
CA ALA A 114 5.39 -14.76 15.03
C ALA A 114 6.10 -14.32 13.73
N ALA A 115 6.88 -15.21 13.12
CA ALA A 115 7.57 -15.01 11.85
C ALA A 115 6.79 -15.55 10.63
N SER A 116 5.49 -15.85 10.77
CA SER A 116 4.73 -16.57 9.74
C SER A 116 4.60 -15.80 8.41
N PRO A 117 4.90 -16.43 7.27
CA PRO A 117 4.66 -15.91 5.93
C PRO A 117 3.21 -15.47 5.66
N VAL A 118 2.24 -16.18 6.25
CA VAL A 118 0.82 -15.89 6.06
C VAL A 118 0.47 -14.53 6.64
N ARG A 119 0.94 -14.25 7.86
CA ARG A 119 0.74 -12.96 8.53
C ARG A 119 1.50 -11.83 7.82
N ALA A 120 2.66 -12.16 7.26
CA ALA A 120 3.43 -11.24 6.45
C ALA A 120 2.63 -10.84 5.19
N ALA A 121 2.00 -11.81 4.53
CA ALA A 121 1.14 -11.58 3.38
C ALA A 121 -0.13 -10.78 3.72
N GLU A 122 -0.74 -11.02 4.88
CA GLU A 122 -1.88 -10.24 5.38
C GLU A 122 -1.52 -8.76 5.58
N ARG A 123 -0.43 -8.47 6.29
CA ARG A 123 -0.01 -7.09 6.56
C ARG A 123 0.34 -6.34 5.27
N ALA A 124 1.01 -7.01 4.32
CA ALA A 124 1.31 -6.41 3.02
C ALA A 124 0.04 -6.15 2.20
N SER A 125 -0.89 -7.11 2.16
CA SER A 125 -2.20 -6.96 1.52
C SER A 125 -2.93 -5.73 2.07
N GLU A 126 -3.00 -5.58 3.40
CA GLU A 126 -3.61 -4.42 4.03
C GLU A 126 -2.90 -3.10 3.71
N ALA A 127 -1.55 -3.09 3.74
CA ALA A 127 -0.78 -1.89 3.46
C ALA A 127 -0.97 -1.40 2.02
N VAL A 128 -0.91 -2.32 1.05
CA VAL A 128 -1.17 -2.02 -0.37
C VAL A 128 -2.63 -1.60 -0.57
N ALA A 129 -3.59 -2.25 0.08
CA ALA A 129 -5.00 -1.87 0.01
C ALA A 129 -5.24 -0.43 0.51
N ARG A 130 -4.57 -0.02 1.60
CA ARG A 130 -4.65 1.36 2.11
C ARG A 130 -4.00 2.37 1.15
N GLY A 131 -2.81 2.06 0.64
CA GLY A 131 -2.11 2.91 -0.32
C GLY A 131 -2.94 3.15 -1.60
N ASN A 132 -3.52 2.08 -2.16
CA ASN A 132 -4.34 2.17 -3.36
C ASN A 132 -5.58 3.08 -3.19
N VAL A 133 -6.24 3.02 -2.02
CA VAL A 133 -7.36 3.92 -1.71
C VAL A 133 -6.91 5.36 -1.59
N LYS A 134 -5.81 5.62 -0.87
CA LYS A 134 -5.26 6.97 -0.68
C LYS A 134 -5.00 7.67 -2.01
N VAL A 135 -4.41 6.96 -2.98
CA VAL A 135 -4.15 7.50 -4.33
C VAL A 135 -5.46 7.76 -5.08
N PHE A 136 -6.39 6.79 -5.07
CA PHE A 136 -7.66 6.91 -5.79
C PHE A 136 -8.56 8.02 -5.24
N GLU A 137 -8.61 8.20 -3.92
CA GLU A 137 -9.40 9.22 -3.25
C GLU A 137 -8.98 10.65 -3.66
N GLU A 138 -7.69 10.88 -3.91
CA GLU A 138 -7.19 12.17 -4.37
C GLU A 138 -7.23 12.27 -5.90
N ILE A 139 -6.45 11.42 -6.58
CA ILE A 139 -6.18 11.55 -8.02
C ILE A 139 -7.38 11.06 -8.82
N GLY A 140 -7.95 9.91 -8.47
CA GLY A 140 -9.16 9.38 -9.09
C GLY A 140 -10.34 10.35 -8.97
N ARG A 141 -10.54 10.97 -7.80
CA ARG A 141 -11.54 12.02 -7.60
C ARG A 141 -11.30 13.24 -8.48
N ALA A 142 -10.06 13.69 -8.60
CA ALA A 142 -9.73 14.84 -9.45
C ALA A 142 -10.02 14.54 -10.94
N PHE A 143 -9.73 13.32 -11.41
CA PHE A 143 -10.12 12.88 -12.75
C PHE A 143 -11.64 12.75 -12.91
N ALA A 144 -12.37 12.27 -11.91
CA ALA A 144 -13.84 12.22 -11.98
C ALA A 144 -14.44 13.62 -12.14
N ARG A 145 -13.94 14.62 -11.40
CA ARG A 145 -14.31 16.04 -11.60
C ARG A 145 -13.95 16.54 -12.99
N PHE A 146 -12.73 16.23 -13.44
CA PHE A 146 -12.24 16.66 -14.74
C PHE A 146 -13.13 16.15 -15.86
N VAL A 147 -13.37 14.83 -15.91
CA VAL A 147 -14.18 14.18 -16.96
C VAL A 147 -15.62 14.66 -16.93
N ALA A 148 -16.24 14.80 -15.75
CA ALA A 148 -17.60 15.34 -15.63
C ALA A 148 -17.72 16.77 -16.16
N GLY A 149 -16.68 17.59 -15.98
CA GLY A 149 -16.65 18.97 -16.46
C GLY A 149 -16.29 19.15 -17.93
N LEU A 150 -15.99 18.09 -18.69
CA LEU A 150 -15.53 18.20 -20.09
C LEU A 150 -16.60 18.72 -21.06
N ASP A 151 -17.87 18.50 -20.75
CA ASP A 151 -19.00 18.93 -21.57
C ASP A 151 -19.56 20.30 -21.15
N GLU A 152 -19.04 20.86 -20.05
CA GLU A 152 -19.40 22.19 -19.56
C GLU A 152 -18.59 23.29 -20.27
N VAL A 153 -19.17 24.48 -20.39
CA VAL A 153 -18.50 25.65 -20.97
C VAL A 153 -17.25 26.02 -20.15
N GLY A 154 -16.13 26.26 -20.82
CA GLY A 154 -14.85 26.68 -20.22
C GLY A 154 -13.85 25.54 -19.98
N ASP A 155 -12.68 25.88 -19.44
CA ASP A 155 -11.58 24.94 -19.24
C ASP A 155 -11.79 24.08 -17.99
N ALA A 156 -12.18 22.81 -18.19
CA ALA A 156 -12.35 21.81 -17.14
C ALA A 156 -11.05 21.57 -16.33
N GLY A 157 -9.89 21.66 -16.99
CA GLY A 157 -8.58 21.49 -16.36
C GLY A 157 -8.28 22.63 -15.39
N ALA A 158 -8.58 23.87 -15.80
CA ALA A 158 -8.48 25.05 -14.93
C ALA A 158 -9.42 24.95 -13.71
N ARG A 159 -10.70 24.57 -13.93
CA ARG A 159 -11.67 24.38 -12.83
C ARG A 159 -11.18 23.37 -11.79
N VAL A 160 -10.65 22.22 -12.25
CA VAL A 160 -10.09 21.23 -11.33
C VAL A 160 -8.86 21.77 -10.62
N ALA A 161 -7.95 22.41 -11.34
CA ALA A 161 -6.75 23.00 -10.74
C ALA A 161 -7.11 24.00 -9.64
N ASP A 162 -8.09 24.87 -9.84
CA ASP A 162 -8.49 25.88 -8.86
C ASP A 162 -9.06 25.30 -7.57
N GLY A 163 -9.72 24.14 -7.65
CA GLY A 163 -10.22 23.41 -6.48
C GLY A 163 -9.16 22.62 -5.70
N LEU A 164 -7.90 22.58 -6.14
CA LEU A 164 -6.82 21.86 -5.47
C LEU A 164 -6.00 22.78 -4.55
N ARG A 165 -5.50 22.22 -3.46
CA ARG A 165 -4.74 22.92 -2.42
C ARG A 165 -3.40 23.45 -2.98
N PRO A 166 -3.12 24.77 -2.88
CA PRO A 166 -1.84 25.32 -3.31
C PRO A 166 -0.65 24.81 -2.49
N GLY A 167 0.55 24.87 -3.08
CA GLY A 167 1.82 24.52 -2.46
C GLY A 167 2.45 23.24 -3.03
N PRO A 168 3.74 23.00 -2.75
CA PRO A 168 4.43 21.80 -3.23
C PRO A 168 3.98 20.55 -2.44
N PRO A 169 3.99 19.36 -3.06
CA PRO A 169 3.82 18.10 -2.32
C PRO A 169 4.93 17.92 -1.26
N PRO A 170 4.70 17.16 -0.18
CA PRO A 170 3.54 16.29 0.03
C PRO A 170 2.29 17.00 0.57
N ASP A 171 2.46 18.23 1.06
CA ASP A 171 1.40 18.96 1.75
C ASP A 171 0.52 19.74 0.79
N GLY A 172 1.03 20.30 -0.31
CA GLY A 172 0.24 20.94 -1.36
C GLY A 172 0.04 20.07 -2.60
N GLN A 173 -0.59 20.65 -3.64
CA GLN A 173 -0.99 19.95 -4.86
C GLN A 173 -0.57 20.70 -6.15
N ASP A 174 0.47 21.54 -6.11
CA ASP A 174 0.90 22.34 -7.26
C ASP A 174 1.24 21.49 -8.50
N LEU A 175 1.84 20.31 -8.31
CA LEU A 175 2.09 19.38 -9.41
C LEU A 175 0.78 18.87 -10.04
N LEU A 176 -0.21 18.55 -9.21
CA LEU A 176 -1.52 18.09 -9.67
C LEU A 176 -2.31 19.23 -10.35
N ARG A 177 -2.24 20.46 -9.81
CA ARG A 177 -2.76 21.68 -10.45
C ARG A 177 -2.16 21.86 -11.85
N ALA A 178 -0.84 21.81 -11.97
CA ALA A 178 -0.13 21.95 -13.23
C ALA A 178 -0.40 20.79 -14.20
N ALA A 179 -0.69 19.59 -13.69
CA ALA A 179 -1.09 18.44 -14.49
C ALA A 179 -2.48 18.66 -15.11
N PHE A 180 -3.50 19.02 -14.32
CA PHE A 180 -4.86 19.25 -14.85
C PHE A 180 -4.93 20.45 -15.80
N ALA A 181 -4.16 21.51 -15.56
CA ALA A 181 -3.99 22.58 -16.56
C ALA A 181 -3.35 22.06 -17.86
N GLY A 182 -2.43 21.09 -17.77
CA GLY A 182 -1.86 20.40 -18.93
C GLY A 182 -2.88 19.55 -19.68
N TYR A 183 -3.74 18.81 -18.97
CA TYR A 183 -4.85 18.08 -19.57
C TYR A 183 -5.85 18.99 -20.29
N GLY A 184 -6.19 20.15 -19.71
CA GLY A 184 -7.02 21.17 -20.36
C GLY A 184 -6.40 21.64 -21.68
N ARG A 185 -5.11 22.00 -21.67
CA ARG A 185 -4.37 22.35 -22.89
C ARG A 185 -4.30 21.22 -23.91
N ALA A 186 -4.14 19.97 -23.48
CA ALA A 186 -4.10 18.82 -24.38
C ALA A 186 -5.42 18.66 -25.15
N ILE A 187 -6.56 18.85 -24.49
CA ILE A 187 -7.89 18.78 -25.11
C ILE A 187 -8.14 19.95 -26.07
N ALA A 188 -7.62 21.13 -25.74
CA ALA A 188 -7.74 22.33 -26.58
C ALA A 188 -6.74 22.38 -27.75
N ALA A 189 -5.75 21.48 -27.78
CA ALA A 189 -4.66 21.51 -28.75
C ALA A 189 -5.17 21.32 -30.19
N GLY A 190 -4.66 22.13 -31.12
CA GLY A 190 -5.04 22.09 -32.53
C GLY A 190 -4.42 20.92 -33.32
N GLY A 191 -3.47 20.19 -32.72
CA GLY A 191 -2.74 19.12 -33.40
C GLY A 191 -2.31 17.96 -32.47
N ARG A 192 -2.13 16.78 -33.07
CA ARG A 192 -1.81 15.53 -32.35
C ARG A 192 -0.50 15.58 -31.55
N ARG A 193 0.50 16.27 -32.08
CA ARG A 193 1.82 16.41 -31.42
C ARG A 193 1.70 17.20 -30.13
N GLU A 194 1.09 18.37 -30.18
CA GLU A 194 0.92 19.25 -29.02
C GLU A 194 0.05 18.57 -27.94
N CYS A 195 -1.03 17.90 -28.34
CA CYS A 195 -1.83 17.08 -27.44
C CYS A 195 -0.96 16.02 -26.71
N ALA A 196 -0.15 15.27 -27.46
CA ALA A 196 0.72 14.23 -26.89
C ALA A 196 1.79 14.79 -25.94
N GLU A 197 2.42 15.92 -26.28
CA GLU A 197 3.42 16.59 -25.44
C GLU A 197 2.79 17.08 -24.12
N GLN A 198 1.59 17.68 -24.17
CA GLN A 198 0.87 18.13 -22.98
C GLN A 198 0.42 16.95 -22.11
N LEU A 199 -0.09 15.86 -22.72
CA LEU A 199 -0.46 14.64 -22.00
C LEU A 199 0.74 14.01 -21.30
N LEU A 200 1.88 13.88 -21.99
CA LEU A 200 3.09 13.33 -21.41
C LEU A 200 3.54 14.16 -20.20
N LEU A 201 3.63 15.49 -20.36
CA LEU A 201 4.04 16.37 -19.28
C LEU A 201 3.06 16.32 -18.09
N ALA A 202 1.75 16.28 -18.35
CA ALA A 202 0.74 16.13 -17.32
C ALA A 202 0.89 14.79 -16.58
N ASN A 203 1.08 13.69 -17.29
CA ASN A 203 1.31 12.36 -16.70
C ASN A 203 2.55 12.33 -15.80
N LEU A 204 3.66 12.91 -16.26
CA LEU A 204 4.90 12.97 -15.46
C LEU A 204 4.73 13.78 -14.18
N ARG A 205 3.97 14.89 -14.24
CA ARG A 205 3.65 15.69 -13.05
C ARG A 205 2.80 14.93 -12.04
N ILE A 206 1.80 14.17 -12.51
CA ILE A 206 1.00 13.31 -11.62
C ILE A 206 1.88 12.20 -11.03
N GLY A 207 2.74 11.58 -11.83
CA GLY A 207 3.69 10.57 -11.34
C GLY A 207 4.60 11.12 -10.24
N LEU A 208 5.19 12.31 -10.42
CA LEU A 208 6.02 12.94 -9.40
C LEU A 208 5.21 13.32 -8.15
N HIS A 209 3.98 13.84 -8.32
CA HIS A 209 3.05 14.13 -7.22
C HIS A 209 2.76 12.89 -6.39
N GLU A 210 2.34 11.82 -7.05
CA GLU A 210 2.01 10.55 -6.40
C GLU A 210 3.24 9.99 -5.67
N GLN A 211 4.39 9.89 -6.34
CA GLN A 211 5.59 9.30 -5.72
C GLN A 211 6.07 10.10 -4.51
N THR A 212 5.97 11.44 -4.55
CA THR A 212 6.32 12.29 -3.40
C THR A 212 5.37 12.06 -2.22
N ARG A 213 4.08 11.87 -2.47
CA ARG A 213 3.06 11.68 -1.41
C ARG A 213 2.93 10.25 -0.91
N LEU A 214 3.25 9.26 -1.74
CA LEU A 214 3.04 7.84 -1.47
C LEU A 214 4.25 7.19 -0.79
N GLN A 215 5.41 7.85 -0.74
CA GLN A 215 6.60 7.27 -0.13
C GLN A 215 6.40 6.71 1.29
N PRO A 216 5.68 7.40 2.20
CA PRO A 216 5.39 6.84 3.52
C PRO A 216 4.58 5.54 3.45
N GLU A 217 3.64 5.42 2.52
CA GLU A 217 2.84 4.20 2.33
C GLU A 217 3.65 3.08 1.66
N ILE A 218 4.51 3.40 0.70
CA ILE A 218 5.43 2.43 0.07
C ILE A 218 6.38 1.86 1.13
N ALA A 219 7.03 2.73 1.92
CA ALA A 219 7.90 2.30 3.02
C ALA A 219 7.15 1.41 4.01
N ARG A 220 5.93 1.81 4.41
CA ARG A 220 5.07 0.98 5.28
C ARG A 220 4.72 -0.35 4.62
N ALA A 221 4.43 -0.41 3.33
CA ALA A 221 4.08 -1.65 2.63
C ALA A 221 5.28 -2.60 2.50
N LEU A 222 6.50 -2.08 2.29
CA LEU A 222 7.73 -2.87 2.28
C LEU A 222 8.10 -3.40 3.67
N ASP A 223 7.79 -2.65 4.73
CA ASP A 223 8.04 -3.07 6.11
C ASP A 223 6.89 -3.89 6.72
N ALA A 224 5.68 -3.80 6.16
CA ALA A 224 4.48 -4.46 6.63
C ALA A 224 4.61 -5.99 6.78
N PRO A 225 5.30 -6.74 5.89
CA PRO A 225 5.44 -8.17 6.05
C PRO A 225 6.07 -8.58 7.38
N VAL A 226 6.76 -7.69 8.09
CA VAL A 226 7.33 -7.99 9.41
C VAL A 226 6.53 -7.33 10.52
N ALA A 227 6.07 -8.14 11.48
CA ALA A 227 5.33 -7.66 12.64
C ALA A 227 6.13 -6.63 13.45
N HIS A 228 5.44 -5.71 14.11
CA HIS A 228 6.11 -4.75 15.01
C HIS A 228 6.70 -5.50 16.23
N PRO A 229 7.89 -5.13 16.74
CA PRO A 229 8.50 -5.76 17.91
C PRO A 229 7.54 -5.90 19.10
N ARG A 230 6.81 -4.84 19.44
CA ARG A 230 5.80 -4.88 20.51
C ARG A 230 4.69 -5.93 20.28
N GLU A 231 4.23 -6.11 19.05
CA GLU A 231 3.21 -7.11 18.70
C GLU A 231 3.76 -8.53 18.85
N VAL A 232 5.01 -8.75 18.41
CA VAL A 232 5.71 -10.02 18.61
C VAL A 232 5.87 -10.30 20.10
N LYS A 233 6.39 -9.35 20.88
CA LYS A 233 6.55 -9.47 22.35
C LYS A 233 5.22 -9.82 23.02
N ALA A 234 4.15 -9.08 22.73
CA ALA A 234 2.83 -9.31 23.30
C ALA A 234 2.31 -10.73 23.00
N ARG A 235 2.49 -11.23 21.77
CA ARG A 235 2.12 -12.60 21.40
C ARG A 235 2.97 -13.66 22.09
N LEU A 236 4.29 -13.45 22.15
CA LEU A 236 5.19 -14.34 22.88
C LEU A 236 4.74 -14.44 24.35
N LEU A 237 4.48 -13.30 24.99
CA LEU A 237 4.00 -13.25 26.38
C LEU A 237 2.65 -13.95 26.53
N ALA A 238 1.65 -13.64 25.70
CA ALA A 238 0.33 -14.26 25.79
C ALA A 238 0.36 -15.78 25.63
N ARG A 239 1.25 -16.31 24.77
CA ARG A 239 1.32 -17.75 24.48
C ARG A 239 2.19 -18.51 25.48
N LEU A 240 3.24 -17.88 25.98
CA LEU A 240 4.14 -18.49 26.97
C LEU A 240 3.65 -18.30 28.41
N PHE A 241 2.82 -17.29 28.65
CA PHE A 241 2.26 -16.90 29.94
C PHE A 241 0.76 -16.56 29.78
N PRO A 242 -0.11 -17.57 29.59
CA PRO A 242 -1.54 -17.34 29.42
C PRO A 242 -2.20 -16.71 30.66
N ASP A 243 -1.64 -16.98 31.84
CA ASP A 243 -2.05 -16.34 33.10
C ASP A 243 -1.28 -15.03 33.30
N ALA A 244 -1.99 -13.97 33.73
CA ALA A 244 -1.46 -12.63 34.03
C ALA A 244 -0.52 -12.61 35.27
N SER A 245 0.45 -13.51 35.29
CA SER A 245 1.39 -13.70 36.38
C SER A 245 2.31 -12.49 36.56
N PRO A 246 2.86 -12.24 37.76
CA PRO A 246 3.86 -11.21 38.00
C PRO A 246 5.07 -11.29 37.05
N LEU A 247 5.37 -12.48 36.52
CA LEU A 247 6.41 -12.71 35.51
C LEU A 247 6.11 -12.03 34.17
N VAL A 248 4.83 -11.89 33.79
CA VAL A 248 4.41 -11.14 32.59
C VAL A 248 4.76 -9.65 32.73
N ARG A 249 4.58 -9.08 33.93
CA ARG A 249 5.01 -7.69 34.18
C ARG A 249 6.52 -7.57 34.07
N ARG A 250 7.27 -8.44 34.74
CA ARG A 250 8.74 -8.43 34.76
C ARG A 250 9.40 -8.64 33.38
N LEU A 251 8.81 -9.48 32.53
CA LEU A 251 9.28 -9.70 31.15
C LEU A 251 8.65 -8.74 30.14
N GLY A 252 7.59 -8.04 30.54
CA GLY A 252 6.86 -7.05 29.78
C GLY A 252 7.51 -5.67 29.80
N ASP A 253 8.32 -5.37 30.82
CA ASP A 253 9.05 -4.12 30.96
C ASP A 253 9.93 -3.82 29.73
N ASP A 254 9.98 -2.54 29.34
CA ASP A 254 10.73 -2.07 28.19
C ASP A 254 12.25 -2.08 28.46
N GLY A 255 13.03 -2.51 27.48
CA GLY A 255 14.50 -2.59 27.56
C GLY A 255 15.03 -3.88 28.17
N GLY A 256 14.18 -4.89 28.35
CA GLY A 256 14.57 -6.18 28.94
C GLY A 256 15.18 -7.18 27.95
N PRO A 257 15.71 -8.33 28.44
CA PRO A 257 16.28 -9.38 27.58
C PRO A 257 15.33 -9.93 26.52
N LEU A 258 14.01 -9.90 26.79
CA LEU A 258 13.00 -10.30 25.82
C LEU A 258 12.91 -9.30 24.66
N ASP A 259 13.06 -8.00 24.92
CA ASP A 259 13.05 -6.99 23.86
C ASP A 259 14.22 -7.19 22.91
N GLU A 260 15.41 -7.48 23.41
CA GLU A 260 16.58 -7.73 22.56
C GLU A 260 16.40 -8.94 21.64
N VAL A 261 15.74 -10.00 22.12
CA VAL A 261 15.44 -11.19 21.30
C VAL A 261 14.45 -10.84 20.20
N VAL A 262 13.39 -10.12 20.58
CA VAL A 262 12.32 -9.71 19.68
C VAL A 262 12.84 -8.74 18.62
N GLN A 263 13.65 -7.76 19.00
CA GLN A 263 14.26 -6.80 18.07
C GLN A 263 15.14 -7.51 17.05
N ARG A 264 16.05 -8.39 17.49
CA ARG A 264 16.92 -9.15 16.58
C ARG A 264 16.15 -10.03 15.62
N LEU A 265 15.10 -10.71 16.10
CA LEU A 265 14.24 -11.54 15.26
C LEU A 265 13.53 -10.70 14.19
N VAL A 266 12.95 -9.55 14.57
CA VAL A 266 12.25 -8.64 13.66
C VAL A 266 13.20 -8.02 12.65
N GLU A 267 14.39 -7.58 13.07
CA GLU A 267 15.38 -7.01 12.16
C GLU A 267 15.90 -8.03 11.14
N GLY A 268 16.17 -9.27 11.58
CA GLY A 268 16.55 -10.37 10.69
C GLY A 268 15.47 -10.65 9.64
N ALA A 269 14.22 -10.76 10.08
CA ALA A 269 13.08 -10.92 9.19
C ALA A 269 12.95 -9.74 8.20
N ARG A 270 13.12 -8.49 8.66
CA ARG A 270 13.04 -7.29 7.80
C ARG A 270 14.11 -7.30 6.73
N ARG A 271 15.36 -7.60 7.10
CA ARG A 271 16.46 -7.70 6.13
C ARG A 271 16.17 -8.74 5.05
N ARG A 272 15.65 -9.91 5.46
CA ARG A 272 15.36 -11.01 4.54
C ARG A 272 14.20 -10.68 3.60
N VAL A 273 13.10 -10.15 4.14
CA VAL A 273 11.95 -9.69 3.35
C VAL A 273 12.36 -8.61 2.35
N ARG A 274 13.11 -7.59 2.80
CA ARG A 274 13.57 -6.52 1.91
C ARG A 274 14.39 -7.07 0.75
N ARG A 275 15.34 -7.97 1.02
CA ARG A 275 16.14 -8.61 -0.04
C ARG A 275 15.27 -9.31 -1.08
N ILE A 276 14.28 -10.08 -0.64
CA ILE A 276 13.34 -10.80 -1.53
C ILE A 276 12.47 -9.86 -2.37
N LEU A 277 12.12 -8.69 -1.83
CA LEU A 277 11.28 -7.71 -2.53
C LEU A 277 12.06 -6.78 -3.46
N THR A 278 13.38 -6.65 -3.29
CA THR A 278 14.23 -5.75 -4.07
C THR A 278 15.12 -6.45 -5.11
N GLU A 279 15.21 -7.78 -5.07
CA GLU A 279 15.92 -8.63 -6.05
C GLU A 279 14.92 -9.27 -7.03
#